data_AF-A0A926GRM7-F1
#
_entry.id   AF-A0A926GRM7-F1
#
_cell.length_a   1.000
_cell.length_b   1.000
_cell.length_c   1.000
_cell.angle_alpha   90.00
_cell.angle_beta   90.00
_cell.angle_gamma   90.00
#
_symmetry.space_group_name_H-M   'P 1'
#
loop_
_entity.id
_entity.type
_entity.pdbx_description
1 polymer ?
#
loop_
_entity_poly.entity_id
_entity_poly.type
_entity_poly.pdbx_seq_one_letter_code
_entity_poly.pdbx_strand_id
1 'polypeptide(L)'
;MVDSKAFVLLLRAQIALEDEDTGRARELWEAARAETARGTPPPQFLAMLNLLDALLSADESGPGPALPKLAGTLCMAVETRCSDLVRATLVDSAAGLLADLGDYPRAARLLAAGDRARGGHPRPMPERAQPERAEAAARAALGAERYAAEHARGTALTADDVAHDLDDASRDRLTGRTAP
;
A
#
# COMPACT_ATOMS: atom_id res chain seq x y z
N MET A 1 -25.43 8.38 12.94
CA MET A 1 -24.77 8.27 11.62
C MET A 1 -23.26 8.48 11.84
N VAL A 2 -22.59 7.50 12.43
CA VAL A 2 -21.14 7.57 12.76
C VAL A 2 -20.30 7.29 11.50
N ASP A 3 -20.79 6.37 10.66
CA ASP A 3 -20.13 5.89 9.45
C ASP A 3 -19.86 7.02 8.43
N SER A 4 -20.86 7.85 8.13
CA SER A 4 -20.71 8.95 7.17
C SER A 4 -19.72 10.03 7.62
N LYS A 5 -19.63 10.31 8.93
CA LYS A 5 -18.66 11.29 9.46
C LYS A 5 -17.24 10.77 9.37
N ALA A 6 -17.02 9.51 9.75
CA ALA A 6 -15.72 8.85 9.63
C ALA A 6 -15.25 8.82 8.17
N PHE A 7 -16.16 8.52 7.24
CA PHE A 7 -15.86 8.51 5.80
C PHE A 7 -15.49 9.89 5.25
N VAL A 8 -16.24 10.94 5.59
CA VAL A 8 -15.91 12.31 5.17
C VAL A 8 -14.55 12.75 5.73
N LEU A 9 -14.23 12.39 6.98
CA LEU A 9 -12.92 12.70 7.56
C LEU A 9 -11.79 11.96 6.85
N LEU A 10 -11.98 10.68 6.52
CA LEU A 10 -11.01 9.88 5.77
C LEU A 10 -10.74 10.47 4.38
N LEU A 11 -11.79 10.83 3.63
CA LEU A 11 -11.63 11.48 2.32
C LEU A 11 -10.87 12.80 2.41
N ARG A 12 -11.16 13.61 3.43
CA ARG A 12 -10.44 14.88 3.63
C ARG A 12 -8.98 14.67 4.04
N ALA A 13 -8.70 13.63 4.81
CA ALA A 13 -7.33 13.26 5.16
C ALA A 13 -6.55 12.82 3.91
N GLN A 14 -7.17 12.06 3.02
CA GLN A 14 -6.57 11.69 1.73
C GLN A 14 -6.30 12.93 0.86
N ILE A 15 -7.26 13.85 0.71
CA ILE A 15 -7.05 15.09 -0.06
C ILE A 15 -5.90 15.92 0.54
N ALA A 16 -5.85 16.07 1.86
CA ALA A 16 -4.76 16.80 2.51
C ALA A 16 -3.39 16.14 2.29
N LEU A 17 -3.34 14.81 2.24
CA LEU A 17 -2.12 14.07 1.90
C LEU A 17 -1.71 14.31 0.44
N GLU A 18 -2.67 14.31 -0.48
CA GLU A 18 -2.44 14.62 -1.90
C GLU A 18 -1.95 16.07 -2.11
N ASP A 19 -2.41 17.00 -1.26
CA ASP A 19 -1.96 18.40 -1.23
C ASP A 19 -0.61 18.59 -0.48
N GLU A 20 0.05 17.50 -0.08
CA GLU A 20 1.31 17.49 0.68
C GLU A 20 1.22 18.18 2.07
N ASP A 21 0.01 18.35 2.61
CA ASP A 21 -0.25 18.85 3.97
C ASP A 21 -0.34 17.67 4.97
N THR A 22 0.80 17.00 5.18
CA THR A 22 0.92 15.82 6.06
C THR A 22 0.40 16.11 7.48
N GLY A 23 0.64 17.31 8.00
CA GLY A 23 0.18 17.72 9.33
C GLY A 23 -1.35 17.74 9.42
N ARG A 24 -2.01 18.38 8.44
CA ARG A 24 -3.47 18.40 8.38
C ARG A 24 -4.06 17.02 8.12
N ALA A 25 -3.42 16.23 7.26
CA ALA A 25 -3.85 14.88 6.96
C ALA A 25 -3.81 13.98 8.22
N ARG A 26 -2.77 14.09 9.06
CA ARG A 26 -2.66 13.39 10.34
C ARG A 26 -3.77 13.77 11.32
N GLU A 27 -4.07 15.06 11.47
CA GLU A 27 -5.18 15.52 12.32
C GLU A 27 -6.53 14.94 11.88
N LEU A 28 -6.80 14.95 10.58
CA LEU A 28 -8.04 14.44 10.00
C LEU A 28 -8.13 12.91 10.12
N TRP A 29 -7.01 12.21 9.96
CA TRP A 29 -6.93 10.76 10.15
C TRP A 29 -7.22 10.36 11.60
N GLU A 30 -6.62 11.03 12.59
CA GLU A 30 -6.90 10.78 14.01
C GLU A 30 -8.37 11.02 14.35
N ALA A 31 -8.97 12.08 13.79
CA ALA A 31 -10.39 12.34 13.93
C ALA A 31 -11.26 11.23 13.30
N ALA A 32 -10.90 10.75 12.10
CA ALA A 32 -11.58 9.64 11.44
C ALA A 32 -11.49 8.37 12.28
N ARG A 33 -10.31 8.06 12.82
CA ARG A 33 -10.06 6.91 13.69
C ARG A 33 -10.88 6.98 14.97
N ALA A 34 -10.94 8.15 15.62
CA ALA A 34 -11.73 8.34 16.83
C ALA A 34 -13.23 8.14 16.60
N GLU A 35 -13.77 8.60 15.46
CA GLU A 35 -15.17 8.34 15.11
C GLU A 35 -15.41 6.87 14.75
N THR A 36 -14.48 6.25 14.02
CA THR A 36 -14.54 4.84 13.62
C THR A 36 -14.60 3.91 14.83
N ALA A 37 -13.84 4.20 15.89
CA ALA A 37 -13.80 3.43 17.13
C ALA A 37 -15.15 3.39 17.89
N ARG A 38 -16.12 4.25 17.52
CA ARG A 38 -17.46 4.29 18.12
C ARG A 38 -18.44 3.34 17.46
N GLY A 39 -18.02 2.59 16.43
CA GLY A 39 -18.89 1.66 15.70
C GLY A 39 -18.16 0.39 15.26
N THR A 40 -18.81 -0.35 14.36
CA THR A 40 -18.28 -1.57 13.73
C THR A 40 -18.19 -1.34 12.22
N PRO A 41 -17.17 -0.61 11.74
CA PRO A 41 -17.04 -0.27 10.33
C PRO A 41 -16.86 -1.54 9.47
N PRO A 42 -17.21 -1.49 8.18
CA PRO A 42 -16.88 -2.56 7.24
C PRO A 42 -15.35 -2.79 7.16
N PRO A 43 -14.87 -4.03 6.96
CA PRO A 43 -13.43 -4.32 6.90
C PRO A 43 -12.67 -3.50 5.86
N GLN A 44 -13.26 -3.24 4.69
CA GLN A 44 -12.67 -2.40 3.65
C GLN A 44 -12.42 -0.96 4.11
N PHE A 45 -13.27 -0.44 5.00
CA PHE A 45 -13.07 0.90 5.56
C PHE A 45 -11.85 0.91 6.48
N LEU A 46 -11.70 -0.11 7.33
CA LEU A 46 -10.52 -0.27 8.19
C LEU A 46 -9.24 -0.44 7.35
N ALA A 47 -9.29 -1.18 6.24
CA ALA A 47 -8.16 -1.32 5.33
C ALA A 47 -7.72 0.03 4.77
N MET A 48 -8.65 0.87 4.31
CA MET A 48 -8.32 2.21 3.79
C MET A 48 -7.83 3.17 4.88
N LEU A 49 -8.41 3.10 6.09
CA LEU A 49 -7.94 3.88 7.23
C LEU A 49 -6.49 3.51 7.60
N ASN A 50 -6.16 2.21 7.61
CA ASN A 50 -4.81 1.74 7.93
C ASN A 50 -3.81 2.00 6.79
N LEU A 51 -4.24 1.94 5.53
CA LEU A 51 -3.45 2.38 4.39
C LEU A 51 -3.02 3.84 4.58
N LEU A 52 -3.96 4.72 4.91
CA LEU A 52 -3.65 6.13 5.06
C LEU A 52 -2.69 6.39 6.23
N ASP A 53 -2.79 5.63 7.33
CA ASP A 53 -1.79 5.68 8.41
C ASP A 53 -0.39 5.28 7.93
N ALA A 54 -0.29 4.23 7.11
CA ALA A 54 0.97 3.79 6.54
C ALA A 54 1.58 4.87 5.63
N LEU A 55 0.78 5.49 4.76
CA LEU A 55 1.24 6.57 3.88
C LEU A 55 1.68 7.81 4.66
N LEU A 56 0.90 8.24 5.66
CA LEU A 56 1.30 9.33 6.56
C LEU A 56 2.62 9.03 7.29
N SER A 57 2.80 7.78 7.72
CA SER A 57 4.05 7.35 8.35
C SER A 57 5.23 7.39 7.39
N ALA A 58 4.98 7.13 6.10
CA ALA A 58 5.99 7.23 5.05
C ALA A 58 6.45 8.68 4.85
N ASP A 59 5.52 9.63 4.85
CA ASP A 59 5.84 11.07 4.75
C ASP A 59 6.54 11.59 6.01
N GLU A 60 6.08 11.17 7.20
CA GLU A 60 6.61 11.67 8.48
C GLU A 60 7.97 11.08 8.85
N SER A 61 8.21 9.80 8.53
CA SER A 61 9.33 9.03 9.06
C SER A 61 10.02 8.15 8.01
N GLY A 62 9.64 8.27 6.75
CA GLY A 62 10.17 7.49 5.65
C GLY A 62 9.49 6.13 5.45
N PRO A 63 9.78 5.45 4.33
CA PRO A 63 9.07 4.25 3.93
C PRO A 63 9.35 3.01 4.80
N GLY A 64 10.45 3.02 5.58
CA GLY A 64 10.84 1.90 6.44
C GLY A 64 9.80 1.61 7.54
N PRO A 65 9.46 2.59 8.40
CA PRO A 65 8.39 2.46 9.39
C PRO A 65 6.99 2.22 8.80
N ALA A 66 6.74 2.67 7.57
CA ALA A 66 5.46 2.48 6.88
C ALA A 66 5.25 1.04 6.39
N LEU A 67 6.31 0.36 5.95
CA LEU A 67 6.22 -0.96 5.33
C LEU A 67 5.56 -2.02 6.25
N PRO A 68 5.95 -2.18 7.54
CA PRO A 68 5.28 -3.12 8.44
C PRO A 68 3.81 -2.80 8.68
N LYS A 69 3.43 -1.52 8.71
CA LYS A 69 2.01 -1.11 8.85
C LYS A 69 1.20 -1.59 7.65
N LEU A 70 1.75 -1.43 6.45
CA LEU A 70 1.08 -1.86 5.23
C LEU A 70 1.06 -3.40 5.08
N ALA A 71 2.11 -4.09 5.54
CA ALA A 71 2.15 -5.55 5.64
C ALA A 71 1.00 -6.09 6.52
N GLY A 72 0.87 -5.55 7.74
CA GLY A 72 -0.23 -5.91 8.64
C GLY A 72 -1.61 -5.58 8.06
N THR A 73 -1.72 -4.45 7.36
CA THR A 73 -2.98 -4.04 6.71
C THR A 73 -3.38 -4.99 5.59
N LEU A 74 -2.43 -5.41 4.76
CA LEU A 74 -2.67 -6.37 3.69
C LEU A 74 -3.06 -7.74 4.24
N CYS A 75 -2.36 -8.23 5.27
CA CYS A 75 -2.70 -9.49 5.93
C CYS A 75 -4.15 -9.47 6.45
N MET A 76 -4.52 -8.42 7.18
CA MET A 76 -5.90 -8.20 7.66
C MET A 76 -6.91 -8.14 6.50
N ALA A 77 -6.58 -7.46 5.40
CA ALA A 77 -7.46 -7.34 4.25
C ALA A 77 -7.71 -8.69 3.56
N VAL A 78 -6.72 -9.58 3.55
CA VAL A 78 -6.86 -10.96 3.04
C VAL A 78 -7.73 -11.79 3.98
N GLU A 79 -7.43 -11.78 5.28
CA GLU A 79 -8.19 -12.52 6.31
C GLU A 79 -9.67 -12.13 6.33
N THR A 80 -9.95 -10.83 6.20
CA THR A 80 -11.31 -10.27 6.20
C THR A 80 -11.98 -10.27 4.83
N ARG A 81 -11.32 -10.84 3.81
CA ARG A 81 -11.84 -10.95 2.43
C ARG A 81 -12.27 -9.60 1.85
N CYS A 82 -11.46 -8.57 2.06
CA CYS A 82 -11.62 -7.30 1.37
C CYS A 82 -11.60 -7.51 -0.14
N SER A 83 -12.33 -6.64 -0.87
CA SER A 83 -12.43 -6.73 -2.34
C SER A 83 -11.05 -6.69 -3.02
N ASP A 84 -10.95 -7.30 -4.20
CA ASP A 84 -9.70 -7.31 -4.98
C ASP A 84 -9.21 -5.91 -5.31
N LEU A 85 -10.10 -4.92 -5.51
CA LEU A 85 -9.71 -3.52 -5.73
C LEU A 85 -9.05 -2.90 -4.50
N VAL A 86 -9.59 -3.14 -3.30
CA VAL A 86 -8.96 -2.66 -2.05
C VAL A 86 -7.60 -3.30 -1.87
N ARG A 87 -7.50 -4.62 -2.08
CA ARG A 87 -6.22 -5.34 -2.02
C ARG A 87 -5.24 -4.83 -3.07
N ALA A 88 -5.68 -4.55 -4.29
CA ALA A 88 -4.84 -3.99 -5.34
C ALA A 88 -4.26 -2.62 -4.96
N THR A 89 -5.07 -1.73 -4.37
CA THR A 89 -4.58 -0.43 -3.87
C THR A 89 -3.51 -0.61 -2.78
N LEU A 90 -3.72 -1.53 -1.83
CA LEU A 90 -2.69 -1.84 -0.82
C LEU A 90 -1.39 -2.37 -1.43
N VAL A 91 -1.50 -3.26 -2.41
CA VAL A 91 -0.35 -3.86 -3.11
C VAL A 91 0.41 -2.81 -3.92
N ASP A 92 -0.30 -1.93 -4.62
CA ASP A 92 0.27 -0.81 -5.38
C ASP A 92 1.06 0.14 -4.47
N SER A 93 0.50 0.52 -3.32
CA SER A 93 1.19 1.34 -2.34
C SER A 93 2.42 0.64 -1.75
N ALA A 94 2.34 -0.67 -1.51
CA ALA A 94 3.47 -1.44 -0.99
C ALA A 94 4.62 -1.54 -2.01
N ALA A 95 4.29 -1.69 -3.29
CA ALA A 95 5.26 -1.62 -4.37
C ALA A 95 5.99 -0.27 -4.40
N GLY A 96 5.25 0.83 -4.18
CA GLY A 96 5.82 2.17 -4.03
C GLY A 96 6.84 2.25 -2.89
N LEU A 97 6.44 1.84 -1.68
CA LEU A 97 7.34 1.85 -0.52
C LEU A 97 8.58 0.98 -0.74
N LEU A 98 8.44 -0.20 -1.34
CA LEU A 98 9.57 -1.09 -1.66
C LEU A 98 10.52 -0.44 -2.67
N ALA A 99 9.99 0.24 -3.69
CA ALA A 99 10.81 0.96 -4.67
C ALA A 99 11.57 2.14 -4.03
N ASP A 100 10.92 2.94 -3.17
CA ASP A 100 11.56 4.03 -2.42
C ASP A 100 12.67 3.49 -1.50
N LEU A 101 12.52 2.25 -1.06
CA LEU A 101 13.49 1.54 -0.25
C LEU A 101 14.51 0.70 -1.05
N GLY A 102 14.49 0.79 -2.39
CA GLY A 102 15.44 0.11 -3.29
C GLY A 102 15.22 -1.39 -3.51
N ASP A 103 14.14 -1.99 -2.99
CA ASP A 103 13.79 -3.40 -3.24
C ASP A 103 13.01 -3.54 -4.56
N TYR A 104 13.69 -3.21 -5.66
CA TYR A 104 13.12 -3.21 -7.00
C TYR A 104 12.62 -4.58 -7.47
N PRO A 105 13.28 -5.72 -7.16
CA PRO A 105 12.75 -7.04 -7.53
C PRO A 105 11.39 -7.33 -6.89
N ARG A 106 11.23 -7.07 -5.58
CA ARG A 106 9.93 -7.27 -4.92
C ARG A 106 8.90 -6.24 -5.39
N ALA A 107 9.30 -4.98 -5.61
CA ALA A 107 8.40 -3.95 -6.16
C ALA A 107 7.83 -4.37 -7.52
N ALA A 108 8.66 -4.90 -8.43
CA ALA A 108 8.22 -5.39 -9.74
C ALA A 108 7.22 -6.55 -9.64
N ARG A 109 7.42 -7.48 -8.69
CA ARG A 109 6.46 -8.57 -8.44
C ARG A 109 5.12 -8.03 -7.93
N LEU A 110 5.15 -7.08 -7.00
CA LEU A 110 3.93 -6.49 -6.45
C LEU A 110 3.15 -5.67 -7.48
N LEU A 111 3.81 -4.91 -8.35
CA LEU A 111 3.12 -4.20 -9.45
C LEU A 111 2.34 -5.17 -10.34
N ALA A 112 2.95 -6.30 -10.72
CA ALA A 112 2.29 -7.32 -11.52
C ALA A 112 1.11 -7.99 -10.79
N ALA A 113 1.25 -8.24 -9.48
CA ALA A 113 0.17 -8.77 -8.65
C ALA A 113 -0.98 -7.76 -8.50
N GLY A 114 -0.68 -6.47 -8.35
CA GLY A 114 -1.65 -5.38 -8.33
C GLY A 114 -2.42 -5.28 -9.65
N ASP A 115 -1.74 -5.34 -10.78
CA ASP A 115 -2.37 -5.36 -12.11
C ASP A 115 -3.34 -6.53 -12.28
N ARG A 116 -2.92 -7.73 -11.84
CA ARG A 116 -3.76 -8.92 -11.87
C ARG A 116 -5.00 -8.75 -10.99
N ALA A 117 -4.84 -8.26 -9.76
CA ALA A 117 -5.94 -8.03 -8.84
C ALA A 117 -6.95 -6.98 -9.36
N ARG A 118 -6.48 -6.00 -10.12
CA ARG A 118 -7.36 -5.01 -10.77
C ARG A 118 -8.14 -5.60 -11.95
N GLY A 119 -7.72 -6.71 -12.55
CA GLY A 119 -8.46 -7.35 -13.64
C GLY A 119 -8.76 -6.42 -14.82
N GLY A 120 -7.83 -5.50 -15.14
CA GLY A 120 -7.97 -4.51 -16.22
C GLY A 120 -8.68 -3.21 -15.83
N HIS A 121 -9.13 -3.04 -14.58
CA HIS A 121 -9.65 -1.76 -14.11
C HIS A 121 -8.51 -0.73 -14.02
N PRO A 122 -8.67 0.45 -14.63
CA PRO A 122 -7.62 1.47 -14.60
C PRO A 122 -7.42 2.01 -13.18
N ARG A 123 -6.15 2.32 -12.85
CA ARG A 123 -5.85 3.14 -11.66
C ARG A 123 -6.38 4.56 -11.88
N PRO A 124 -7.23 5.11 -11.01
CA PRO A 124 -7.63 6.51 -11.12
C PRO A 124 -6.44 7.43 -10.80
N MET A 125 -6.48 8.67 -11.29
CA MET A 125 -5.62 9.72 -10.73
C MET A 125 -6.18 10.15 -9.37
N PRO A 126 -5.33 10.45 -8.37
CA PRO A 126 -3.87 10.49 -8.43
C PRO A 126 -3.17 9.15 -8.13
N GLU A 127 -3.90 8.12 -7.67
CA GLU A 127 -3.39 6.81 -7.25
C GLU A 127 -2.48 6.12 -8.28
N ARG A 128 -2.67 6.42 -9.58
CA ARG A 128 -1.83 5.90 -10.68
C ARG A 128 -0.37 6.37 -10.63
N ALA A 129 -0.10 7.57 -10.12
CA ALA A 129 1.21 8.20 -10.24
C ALA A 129 2.31 7.46 -9.46
N GLN A 130 2.00 6.90 -8.29
CA GLN A 130 2.99 6.20 -7.47
C GLN A 130 3.41 4.86 -8.10
N PRO A 131 2.50 3.95 -8.52
CA PRO A 131 2.85 2.73 -9.24
C PRO A 131 3.65 2.98 -10.52
N GLU A 132 3.32 4.02 -11.29
CA GLU A 132 4.08 4.39 -12.50
C GLU A 132 5.52 4.82 -12.18
N ARG A 133 5.72 5.61 -11.12
CA ARG A 133 7.07 5.98 -10.64
C ARG A 133 7.85 4.75 -10.17
N ALA A 134 7.21 3.87 -9.41
CA ALA A 134 7.82 2.62 -8.92
C ALA A 134 8.21 1.70 -10.09
N GLU A 135 7.35 1.58 -11.10
CA GLU A 135 7.62 0.81 -12.30
C GLU A 135 8.83 1.36 -13.06
N ALA A 136 8.86 2.67 -13.30
CA ALA A 136 9.96 3.33 -14.00
C ALA A 136 11.29 3.13 -13.25
N ALA A 137 11.30 3.30 -11.93
CA ALA A 137 12.47 3.07 -11.09
C ALA A 137 12.94 1.61 -11.15
N ALA A 138 12.02 0.65 -11.04
CA ALA A 138 12.34 -0.77 -11.10
C ALA A 138 12.90 -1.18 -12.47
N ARG A 139 12.32 -0.68 -13.57
CA ARG A 139 12.84 -0.92 -14.93
C ARG A 139 14.24 -0.36 -15.11
N ALA A 140 14.49 0.86 -14.62
CA ALA A 140 15.80 1.50 -14.70
C ALA A 140 16.87 0.74 -13.90
N ALA A 141 16.53 0.27 -12.69
CA ALA A 141 17.48 -0.41 -11.81
C ALA A 141 17.75 -1.87 -12.21
N LEU A 142 16.74 -2.61 -12.66
CA LEU A 142 16.86 -4.03 -12.97
C LEU A 142 17.27 -4.29 -14.42
N GLY A 143 17.01 -3.35 -15.32
CA GLY A 143 17.05 -3.60 -16.76
C GLY A 143 15.86 -4.45 -17.24
N ALA A 144 15.69 -4.52 -18.56
CA ALA A 144 14.49 -5.08 -19.19
C ALA A 144 14.27 -6.57 -18.86
N GLU A 145 15.31 -7.40 -18.96
CA GLU A 145 15.19 -8.85 -18.78
C GLU A 145 14.84 -9.23 -17.33
N ARG A 146 15.58 -8.68 -16.35
CA ARG A 146 15.32 -8.96 -14.94
C ARG A 146 13.98 -8.39 -14.50
N TYR A 147 13.62 -7.19 -14.93
CA TYR A 147 12.29 -6.65 -14.67
C TYR A 147 11.20 -7.57 -15.22
N ALA A 148 11.30 -8.02 -16.48
CA ALA A 148 10.30 -8.90 -17.08
C ALA A 148 10.18 -10.24 -16.35
N ALA A 149 11.30 -10.81 -15.90
CA ALA A 149 11.31 -12.05 -15.13
C ALA A 149 10.62 -11.88 -13.76
N GLU A 150 10.93 -10.81 -13.02
CA GLU A 150 10.31 -10.54 -11.72
C GLU A 150 8.82 -10.18 -11.87
N HIS A 151 8.47 -9.40 -12.88
CA HIS A 151 7.08 -9.08 -13.21
C HIS A 151 6.30 -10.37 -13.53
N ALA A 152 6.85 -11.27 -14.35
CA ALA A 152 6.22 -12.55 -14.66
C ALA A 152 5.98 -13.39 -13.40
N ARG A 153 6.95 -13.47 -12.47
CA ARG A 153 6.76 -14.13 -11.17
C ARG A 153 5.62 -13.51 -10.37
N GLY A 154 5.53 -12.19 -10.36
CA GLY A 154 4.46 -11.45 -9.68
C GLY A 154 3.05 -11.81 -10.17
N THR A 155 2.88 -12.10 -11.48
CA THR A 155 1.58 -12.50 -12.02
C THR A 155 1.05 -13.84 -11.50
N ALA A 156 1.91 -14.68 -10.92
CA ALA A 156 1.55 -15.96 -10.35
C ALA A 156 1.22 -15.89 -8.86
N LEU A 157 1.52 -14.77 -8.18
CA LEU A 157 1.31 -14.62 -6.75
C LEU A 157 -0.18 -14.56 -6.40
N THR A 158 -0.54 -15.29 -5.35
CA THR A 158 -1.86 -15.19 -4.71
C THR A 158 -1.90 -14.05 -3.69
N ALA A 159 -3.08 -13.81 -3.14
CA ALA A 159 -3.29 -12.85 -2.05
C ALA A 159 -2.37 -13.14 -0.84
N ASP A 160 -2.31 -14.41 -0.46
CA ASP A 160 -1.54 -14.90 0.68
C ASP A 160 -0.03 -14.80 0.41
N ASP A 161 0.40 -15.14 -0.82
CA ASP A 161 1.81 -15.01 -1.20
C ASP A 161 2.27 -13.56 -1.11
N VAL A 162 1.46 -12.61 -1.59
CA VAL A 162 1.78 -11.18 -1.53
C VAL A 162 1.85 -10.67 -0.08
N ALA A 163 0.93 -11.12 0.78
CA ALA A 163 0.96 -10.77 2.21
C ALA A 163 2.21 -11.34 2.90
N HIS A 164 2.57 -12.58 2.58
CA HIS A 164 3.75 -13.24 3.13
C HIS A 164 5.06 -12.58 2.68
N ASP A 165 5.21 -12.30 1.37
CA ASP A 165 6.38 -11.62 0.81
C ASP A 165 6.60 -10.24 1.45
N LEU A 166 5.52 -9.52 1.73
CA LEU A 166 5.57 -8.18 2.33
C LEU A 166 5.93 -8.21 3.82
N ASP A 167 5.44 -9.22 4.55
CA ASP A 167 5.82 -9.45 5.95
C ASP A 167 7.30 -9.87 6.06
N ASP A 168 7.77 -10.75 5.17
CA ASP A 168 9.18 -11.13 5.08
C ASP A 168 10.07 -9.92 4.79
N ALA A 169 9.69 -9.07 3.83
CA ALA A 169 10.42 -7.83 3.52
C ALA A 169 10.49 -6.87 4.73
N SER A 170 9.42 -6.81 5.52
CA SER A 170 9.38 -6.00 6.76
C SER A 170 10.32 -6.57 7.83
N ARG A 171 10.34 -7.89 8.01
CA ARG A 171 11.22 -8.57 8.96
C ARG A 171 12.71 -8.51 8.57
N ASP A 172 13.01 -8.66 7.29
CA ASP A 172 14.36 -8.51 6.75
C ASP A 172 14.97 -7.15 7.13
N ARG A 173 14.17 -6.08 7.06
CA ARG A 173 14.61 -4.73 7.40
C ARG A 173 14.78 -4.50 8.90
N LEU A 174 13.87 -5.02 9.72
CA LEU A 174 14.01 -4.97 11.18
C LEU A 174 15.26 -5.70 11.66
N THR A 175 15.71 -6.72 10.92
CA THR A 175 16.90 -7.52 11.25
C THR A 175 18.18 -7.05 10.53
N GLY A 176 18.11 -5.98 9.72
CA GLY A 176 19.25 -5.43 8.99
C GLY A 176 19.74 -6.30 7.83
N ARG A 177 18.94 -7.28 7.39
CA ARG A 177 19.26 -8.19 6.30
C ARG A 177 18.75 -7.60 4.99
N THR A 178 19.64 -7.14 4.13
CA THR A 178 19.27 -6.84 2.73
C THR A 178 19.02 -8.16 2.00
N ALA A 179 17.85 -8.28 1.35
CA ALA A 179 17.54 -9.40 0.48
C ALA A 179 18.60 -9.51 -0.64
N PRO A 180 19.01 -10.73 -1.03
CA PRO A 180 20.02 -10.97 -2.06
C PRO A 180 19.59 -10.55 -3.47
#